data_AF-A0A7V3U4M9-F1
#
_entry.id   AF-A0A7V3U4M9-F1
#
_cell.length_a   1.000
_cell.length_b   1.000
_cell.length_c   1.000
_cell.angle_alpha   90.00
_cell.angle_beta   90.00
_cell.angle_gamma   90.00
#
_symmetry.space_group_name_H-M   'P 1'
#
loop_
_entity.id
_entity.type
_entity.pdbx_description
1 polymer ?
#
loop_
_entity_poly.entity_id
_entity_poly.type
_entity_poly.pdbx_seq_one_letter_code
_entity_poly.pdbx_strand_id
1 'polypeptide(L)'
;RSIGINLKQLYGQTEATVFITQQPDGEVRADTVGVPSPDVEIKIEDNGEIYYRSPGVFEEYYKNPESTADTKDAEGWVATGDAGFIEKSSGHLRIIDRAKDVGKMADGGMFAPKFVENKLKFYPDILESVVFGAGREYCVAFINIDLTAVGNWAERNNVAYASYQELAGHPEVYNTIQAHIEEVNKSVAQDEMLSGCQVHRFLILHKELDADDGEMTRTRKVRRKIVGEKFNDLLEALYGGKSEIYTETEVTYEDGRKGSISATLEIRDVAVVPVNTKVAAE
;
A
#
# COMPACT_ATOMS: atom_id res chain seq x y z
N ARG A 1 -4.66 13.70 -19.08
CA ARG A 1 -5.73 13.85 -20.11
C ARG A 1 -5.94 15.28 -20.60
N SER A 2 -5.56 16.31 -19.81
CA SER A 2 -5.60 17.73 -20.18
C SER A 2 -4.70 18.15 -21.37
N ILE A 3 -3.74 17.32 -21.78
CA ILE A 3 -2.77 17.61 -22.86
C ILE A 3 -3.07 16.88 -24.19
N GLY A 4 -4.19 16.16 -24.31
CA GLY A 4 -4.62 15.55 -25.59
C GLY A 4 -3.81 14.32 -26.06
N ILE A 5 -2.95 13.75 -25.21
CA ILE A 5 -2.12 12.57 -25.55
C ILE A 5 -2.77 11.29 -25.02
N ASN A 6 -2.77 10.25 -25.85
CA ASN A 6 -3.20 8.89 -25.50
C ASN A 6 -2.12 8.18 -24.66
N LEU A 7 -2.03 8.54 -23.38
CA LEU A 7 -1.07 7.96 -22.44
C LEU A 7 -1.55 6.56 -21.99
N LYS A 8 -0.95 5.51 -22.53
CA LYS A 8 -1.24 4.12 -22.19
C LYS A 8 -0.34 3.61 -21.09
N GLN A 9 -0.89 2.76 -20.23
CA GLN A 9 -0.10 1.94 -19.32
C GLN A 9 0.27 0.61 -20.00
N LEU A 10 1.50 0.17 -19.74
CA LEU A 10 1.99 -1.17 -20.05
C LEU A 10 2.47 -1.81 -18.76
N TYR A 11 2.30 -3.11 -18.64
CA TYR A 11 2.84 -3.88 -17.52
C TYR A 11 3.66 -5.04 -18.03
N GLY A 12 4.79 -5.24 -17.35
CA GLY A 12 5.61 -6.42 -17.45
C GLY A 12 6.88 -6.28 -16.62
N GLN A 13 7.83 -7.15 -16.87
CA GLN A 13 9.04 -7.33 -16.08
C GLN A 13 10.19 -7.80 -16.96
N THR A 14 11.40 -7.81 -16.41
CA THR A 14 12.62 -8.24 -17.13
C THR A 14 12.45 -9.65 -17.68
N GLU A 15 11.85 -10.54 -16.89
CA GLU A 15 11.58 -11.94 -17.17
C GLU A 15 10.58 -12.13 -18.34
N ALA A 16 9.87 -11.06 -18.74
CA ALA A 16 8.86 -11.07 -19.80
C ALA A 16 9.32 -10.32 -21.06
N THR A 17 10.58 -9.89 -21.14
CA THR A 17 11.02 -8.92 -22.18
C THR A 17 10.10 -7.69 -22.19
N VAL A 18 9.70 -7.23 -20.98
CA VAL A 18 8.86 -6.05 -20.70
C VAL A 18 7.36 -6.19 -21.00
N PHE A 19 6.90 -7.07 -21.88
CA PHE A 19 5.49 -7.05 -22.35
C PHE A 19 4.66 -8.21 -21.79
N ILE A 20 3.77 -7.92 -20.83
CA ILE A 20 2.71 -8.85 -20.39
C ILE A 20 1.34 -8.33 -20.81
N THR A 21 1.02 -7.08 -20.47
CA THR A 21 -0.26 -6.45 -20.83
C THR A 21 -0.05 -5.03 -21.35
N GLN A 22 -0.98 -4.57 -22.18
CA GLN A 22 -1.03 -3.20 -22.67
C GLN A 22 -2.48 -2.73 -22.80
N GLN A 23 -2.72 -1.45 -22.53
CA GLN A 23 -4.02 -0.85 -22.75
C GLN A 23 -4.33 -0.64 -24.25
N PRO A 24 -5.50 -1.11 -24.74
CA PRO A 24 -5.95 -0.81 -26.10
C PRO A 24 -6.17 0.68 -26.34
N ASP A 25 -6.21 1.09 -27.61
CA ASP A 25 -6.63 2.46 -27.97
C ASP A 25 -8.07 2.71 -27.57
N GLY A 26 -8.35 3.86 -26.93
CA GLY A 26 -9.69 4.20 -26.46
C GLY A 26 -10.09 3.56 -25.12
N GLU A 27 -9.30 2.61 -24.59
CA GLU A 27 -9.61 1.86 -23.35
C GLU A 27 -8.63 2.18 -22.21
N VAL A 28 -7.92 3.30 -22.30
CA VAL A 28 -6.97 3.73 -21.25
C VAL A 28 -7.69 4.03 -19.95
N ARG A 29 -7.30 3.36 -18.86
CA ARG A 29 -7.88 3.48 -17.52
C ARG A 29 -6.79 3.55 -16.46
N ALA A 30 -6.92 4.43 -15.47
CA ALA A 30 -5.85 4.61 -14.47
C ALA A 30 -5.73 3.45 -13.46
N ASP A 31 -6.77 2.62 -13.35
CA ASP A 31 -6.91 1.54 -12.38
C ASP A 31 -6.58 0.15 -12.93
N THR A 32 -6.17 0.06 -14.20
CA THR A 32 -5.87 -1.21 -14.91
C THR A 32 -4.54 -1.12 -15.64
N VAL A 33 -3.93 -2.27 -15.94
CA VAL A 33 -2.72 -2.35 -16.77
C VAL A 33 -2.99 -2.83 -18.20
N GLY A 34 -4.26 -2.98 -18.55
CA GLY A 34 -4.71 -3.36 -19.89
C GLY A 34 -5.00 -4.85 -20.02
N VAL A 35 -5.06 -5.32 -21.27
CA VAL A 35 -5.35 -6.71 -21.61
C VAL A 35 -4.06 -7.46 -21.95
N PRO A 36 -4.04 -8.81 -21.90
CA PRO A 36 -2.89 -9.58 -22.37
C PRO A 36 -2.44 -9.14 -23.76
N SER A 37 -1.13 -8.94 -23.91
CA SER A 37 -0.52 -8.68 -25.22
C SER A 37 -0.67 -9.90 -26.13
N PRO A 38 -0.50 -9.75 -27.47
CA PRO A 38 -0.53 -10.89 -28.38
C PRO A 38 0.40 -12.02 -27.92
N ASP A 39 -0.11 -13.26 -27.99
CA ASP A 39 0.58 -14.48 -27.56
C ASP A 39 0.97 -14.53 -26.06
N VAL A 40 0.41 -13.65 -25.22
CA VAL A 40 0.54 -13.72 -23.77
C VAL A 40 -0.69 -14.41 -23.18
N GLU A 41 -0.45 -15.49 -22.45
CA GLU A 41 -1.45 -16.14 -21.60
C GLU A 41 -1.28 -15.66 -20.16
N ILE A 42 -2.40 -15.42 -19.48
CA ILE A 42 -2.42 -15.02 -18.06
C ILE A 42 -3.33 -15.98 -17.30
N LYS A 43 -2.86 -16.44 -16.14
CA LYS A 43 -3.68 -17.11 -15.13
C LYS A 43 -3.49 -16.42 -13.78
N ILE A 44 -4.50 -16.53 -12.92
CA ILE A 44 -4.49 -15.97 -11.57
C ILE A 44 -4.82 -17.12 -10.63
N GLU A 45 -3.93 -17.39 -9.69
CA GLU A 45 -4.10 -18.45 -8.68
C GLU A 45 -5.04 -17.97 -7.55
N ASP A 46 -5.48 -18.87 -6.68
CA ASP A 46 -6.43 -18.59 -5.60
C ASP A 46 -5.93 -17.55 -4.58
N ASN A 47 -4.60 -17.42 -4.44
CA ASN A 47 -3.97 -16.39 -3.61
C ASN A 47 -3.95 -15.00 -4.29
N GLY A 48 -4.47 -14.89 -5.52
CA GLY A 48 -4.48 -13.68 -6.33
C GLY A 48 -3.19 -13.44 -7.11
N GLU A 49 -2.18 -14.31 -7.00
CA GLU A 49 -0.91 -14.15 -7.71
C GLU A 49 -1.08 -14.35 -9.21
N ILE A 50 -0.48 -13.46 -9.98
CA ILE A 50 -0.54 -13.45 -11.44
C ILE A 50 0.61 -14.28 -11.99
N TYR A 51 0.28 -15.17 -12.91
CA TYR A 51 1.23 -15.93 -13.71
C TYR A 51 1.02 -15.60 -15.18
N TYR A 52 2.11 -15.62 -15.94
CA TYR A 52 2.04 -15.45 -17.39
C TYR A 52 2.89 -16.49 -18.11
N ARG A 53 2.53 -16.76 -19.36
CA ARG A 53 3.32 -17.51 -20.32
C ARG A 53 3.34 -16.74 -21.63
N SER A 54 4.51 -16.59 -22.25
CA SER A 54 4.65 -15.85 -23.51
C SER A 54 5.92 -16.24 -24.27
N PRO A 55 6.05 -15.89 -25.56
CA PRO A 55 7.28 -16.05 -26.33
C PRO A 55 8.47 -15.26 -25.76
N GLY A 56 8.22 -14.20 -24.98
CA GLY A 56 9.23 -13.32 -24.40
C GLY A 56 9.72 -13.74 -23.02
N VAL A 57 9.33 -14.93 -22.53
CA VAL A 57 9.79 -15.47 -21.25
C VAL A 57 11.29 -15.72 -21.26
N PHE A 58 11.99 -15.26 -20.22
CA PHE A 58 13.43 -15.48 -20.03
C PHE A 58 13.82 -16.98 -20.02
N GLU A 59 15.07 -17.27 -20.37
CA GLU A 59 15.60 -18.64 -20.34
C GLU A 59 15.88 -19.11 -18.91
N GLU A 60 16.73 -18.40 -18.19
CA GLU A 60 17.10 -18.71 -16.81
C GLU A 60 17.76 -17.51 -16.13
N TYR A 61 17.84 -17.56 -14.79
CA TYR A 61 18.75 -16.71 -14.05
C TYR A 61 20.18 -17.27 -14.12
N TYR A 62 21.14 -16.42 -14.50
CA TYR A 62 22.53 -16.83 -14.68
C TYR A 62 23.11 -17.51 -13.43
N LYS A 63 23.52 -18.78 -13.57
CA LYS A 63 24.08 -19.63 -12.51
C LYS A 63 23.17 -19.81 -11.28
N ASN A 64 21.85 -19.68 -11.46
CA ASN A 64 20.89 -19.83 -10.38
C ASN A 64 19.70 -20.71 -10.80
N PRO A 65 19.90 -22.04 -10.89
CA PRO A 65 18.84 -22.97 -11.31
C PRO A 65 17.70 -23.06 -10.29
N GLU A 66 17.98 -22.87 -8.99
CA GLU A 66 16.98 -22.90 -7.92
C GLU A 66 15.98 -21.76 -8.10
N SER A 67 16.44 -20.50 -8.15
CA SER A 67 15.54 -19.36 -8.37
C SER A 67 14.86 -19.40 -9.75
N THR A 68 15.48 -20.04 -10.74
CA THR A 68 14.84 -20.23 -12.06
C THR A 68 13.64 -21.17 -11.93
N ALA A 69 13.79 -22.30 -11.24
CA ALA A 69 12.73 -23.27 -11.02
C ALA A 69 11.62 -22.73 -10.09
N ASP A 70 11.98 -21.90 -9.11
CA ASP A 70 11.01 -21.24 -8.23
C ASP A 70 10.15 -20.21 -8.98
N THR A 71 10.73 -19.57 -10.01
CA THR A 71 10.08 -18.47 -10.75
C THR A 71 9.34 -18.96 -11.98
N LYS A 72 9.86 -19.99 -12.66
CA LYS A 72 9.30 -20.53 -13.90
C LYS A 72 9.15 -22.05 -13.80
N ASP A 73 7.93 -22.52 -14.04
CA ASP A 73 7.63 -23.95 -14.02
C ASP A 73 8.02 -24.67 -15.34
N ALA A 74 7.87 -25.99 -15.35
CA ALA A 74 8.20 -26.83 -16.51
C ALA A 74 7.28 -26.61 -17.73
N GLU A 75 6.12 -25.97 -17.54
CA GLU A 75 5.17 -25.63 -18.61
C GLU A 75 5.39 -24.21 -19.17
N GLY A 76 6.35 -23.48 -18.59
CA GLY A 76 6.73 -22.13 -18.99
C GLY A 76 5.90 -21.02 -18.35
N TRP A 77 5.09 -21.32 -17.31
CA TRP A 77 4.44 -20.29 -16.52
C TRP A 77 5.44 -19.63 -15.59
N VAL A 78 5.40 -18.30 -15.58
CA VAL A 78 6.27 -17.47 -14.73
C VAL A 78 5.43 -16.78 -13.67
N ALA A 79 5.82 -16.95 -12.40
CA ALA A 79 5.25 -16.22 -11.28
C ALA A 79 5.71 -14.75 -11.35
N THR A 80 4.77 -13.80 -11.37
CA THR A 80 5.11 -12.36 -11.40
C THR A 80 5.53 -11.83 -10.02
N GLY A 81 5.11 -12.52 -8.95
CA GLY A 81 5.15 -11.99 -7.59
C GLY A 81 4.25 -10.78 -7.35
N ASP A 82 3.36 -10.46 -8.31
CA ASP A 82 2.31 -9.44 -8.22
C ASP A 82 0.95 -10.12 -8.05
N ALA A 83 0.06 -9.47 -7.30
CA ALA A 83 -1.31 -9.92 -7.09
C ALA A 83 -2.30 -9.03 -7.84
N GLY A 84 -3.34 -9.63 -8.38
CA GLY A 84 -4.36 -8.91 -9.12
C GLY A 84 -5.54 -9.77 -9.55
N PHE A 85 -6.35 -9.19 -10.42
CA PHE A 85 -7.51 -9.86 -11.00
C PHE A 85 -7.79 -9.35 -12.41
N ILE A 86 -8.42 -10.19 -13.23
CA ILE A 86 -8.97 -9.78 -14.51
C ILE A 86 -10.41 -9.34 -14.30
N GLU A 87 -10.71 -8.10 -14.66
CA GLU A 87 -12.07 -7.58 -14.63
C GLU A 87 -12.90 -8.28 -15.71
N LYS A 88 -13.93 -9.05 -15.30
CA LYS A 88 -14.71 -9.91 -16.21
C LYS A 88 -15.41 -9.16 -17.34
N SER A 89 -15.79 -7.89 -17.13
CA SER A 89 -16.52 -7.09 -18.12
C SER A 89 -15.64 -6.55 -19.25
N SER A 90 -14.38 -6.19 -18.95
CA SER A 90 -13.46 -5.58 -19.92
C SER A 90 -12.31 -6.49 -20.34
N GLY A 91 -12.00 -7.53 -19.56
CA GLY A 91 -10.80 -8.34 -19.74
C GLY A 91 -9.51 -7.66 -19.27
N HIS A 92 -9.61 -6.46 -18.67
CA HIS A 92 -8.44 -5.74 -18.17
C HIS A 92 -7.89 -6.38 -16.89
N LEU A 93 -6.57 -6.53 -16.82
CA LEU A 93 -5.85 -6.87 -15.62
C LEU A 93 -5.73 -5.64 -14.71
N ARG A 94 -6.01 -5.84 -13.42
CA ARG A 94 -5.77 -4.87 -12.35
C ARG A 94 -4.72 -5.43 -11.40
N ILE A 95 -3.60 -4.72 -11.25
CA ILE A 95 -2.58 -5.04 -10.24
C ILE A 95 -2.97 -4.36 -8.94
N ILE A 96 -3.01 -5.11 -7.85
CA ILE A 96 -3.39 -4.59 -6.54
C ILE A 96 -2.16 -4.37 -5.66
N ASP A 97 -1.29 -5.38 -5.53
CA ASP A 97 -0.13 -5.35 -4.64
C ASP A 97 0.91 -6.40 -5.07
N ARG A 98 1.98 -6.57 -4.29
CA ARG A 98 2.86 -7.74 -4.37
C ARG A 98 2.17 -8.93 -3.73
N ALA A 99 2.29 -10.11 -4.34
CA ALA A 99 1.69 -11.35 -3.84
C ALA A 99 2.04 -11.64 -2.37
N LYS A 100 3.29 -11.41 -1.97
CA LYS A 100 3.75 -11.57 -0.59
C LYS A 100 3.18 -10.58 0.44
N ASP A 101 2.64 -9.46 -0.03
CA ASP A 101 2.08 -8.39 0.81
C ASP A 101 0.55 -8.52 0.93
N VAL A 102 -0.09 -9.30 0.06
CA VAL A 102 -1.52 -9.62 0.13
C VAL A 102 -1.76 -10.65 1.25
N GLY A 103 -2.82 -10.44 1.99
CA GLY A 103 -3.29 -11.36 3.03
C GLY A 103 -4.80 -11.54 2.97
N LYS A 104 -5.34 -12.15 4.02
CA LYS A 104 -6.79 -12.25 4.24
C LYS A 104 -7.16 -11.50 5.52
N MET A 105 -8.28 -10.80 5.49
CA MET A 105 -8.96 -10.28 6.68
C MET A 105 -9.54 -11.44 7.50
N ALA A 106 -10.00 -11.18 8.72
CA ALA A 106 -10.56 -12.21 9.60
C ALA A 106 -11.83 -12.88 9.03
N ASP A 107 -12.59 -12.17 8.20
CA ASP A 107 -13.77 -12.67 7.50
C ASP A 107 -13.45 -13.42 6.19
N GLY A 108 -12.16 -13.60 5.88
CA GLY A 108 -11.67 -14.22 4.65
C GLY A 108 -11.58 -13.27 3.46
N GLY A 109 -12.03 -12.01 3.60
CA GLY A 109 -11.91 -10.98 2.57
C GLY A 109 -10.45 -10.70 2.20
N MET A 110 -10.22 -10.21 0.98
CA MET A 110 -8.87 -9.90 0.52
C MET A 110 -8.32 -8.67 1.25
N PHE A 111 -7.09 -8.77 1.76
CA PHE A 111 -6.36 -7.65 2.35
C PHE A 111 -5.20 -7.27 1.43
N ALA A 112 -5.23 -6.07 0.88
CA ALA A 112 -4.15 -5.55 0.04
C ALA A 112 -3.74 -4.14 0.49
N PRO A 113 -2.72 -4.01 1.35
CA PRO A 113 -2.40 -2.74 2.00
C PRO A 113 -1.95 -1.67 1.02
N LYS A 114 -1.10 -1.99 0.02
CA LYS A 114 -0.57 -0.94 -0.87
C LYS A 114 -1.64 -0.28 -1.72
N PHE A 115 -2.76 -0.95 -1.98
CA PHE A 115 -3.88 -0.33 -2.70
C PHE A 115 -4.40 0.91 -1.95
N VAL A 116 -4.53 0.80 -0.62
CA VAL A 116 -4.98 1.89 0.25
C VAL A 116 -3.84 2.87 0.50
N GLU A 117 -2.65 2.38 0.82
CA GLU A 117 -1.47 3.22 1.09
C GLU A 117 -1.13 4.12 -0.11
N ASN A 118 -1.21 3.62 -1.34
CA ASN A 118 -0.96 4.40 -2.55
C ASN A 118 -2.03 5.48 -2.75
N LYS A 119 -3.31 5.18 -2.48
CA LYS A 119 -4.39 6.18 -2.52
C LYS A 119 -4.17 7.31 -1.52
N LEU A 120 -3.75 6.97 -0.30
CA LEU A 120 -3.41 7.95 0.74
C LEU A 120 -2.21 8.80 0.35
N LYS A 121 -1.15 8.20 -0.22
CA LYS A 121 0.05 8.92 -0.67
C LYS A 121 -0.14 9.81 -1.90
N PHE A 122 -1.32 9.84 -2.52
CA PHE A 122 -1.64 10.89 -3.49
C PHE A 122 -1.90 12.25 -2.84
N TYR A 123 -2.20 12.28 -1.54
CA TYR A 123 -2.34 13.52 -0.79
C TYR A 123 -0.95 14.04 -0.39
N PRO A 124 -0.56 15.26 -0.80
CA PRO A 124 0.80 15.78 -0.60
C PRO A 124 1.26 15.90 0.84
N ASP A 125 0.35 15.95 1.80
CA ASP A 125 0.61 16.02 3.24
C ASP A 125 0.85 14.64 3.87
N ILE A 126 0.66 13.53 3.13
CA ILE A 126 0.98 12.18 3.57
C ILE A 126 2.27 11.71 2.88
N LEU A 127 3.35 11.63 3.64
CA LEU A 127 4.64 11.11 3.17
C LEU A 127 4.62 9.59 3.05
N GLU A 128 4.11 8.92 4.09
CA GLU A 128 4.02 7.47 4.12
C GLU A 128 2.77 7.01 4.87
N SER A 129 2.25 5.86 4.47
CA SER A 129 1.15 5.19 5.15
C SER A 129 1.47 3.71 5.28
N VAL A 130 1.21 3.15 6.46
CA VAL A 130 1.35 1.72 6.71
C VAL A 130 0.03 1.18 7.20
N VAL A 131 -0.62 0.37 6.37
CA VAL A 131 -1.93 -0.21 6.68
C VAL A 131 -1.76 -1.63 7.21
N PHE A 132 -2.47 -1.93 8.29
CA PHE A 132 -2.53 -3.24 8.93
C PHE A 132 -3.97 -3.75 8.90
N GLY A 133 -4.16 -5.05 8.68
CA GLY A 133 -5.50 -5.65 8.58
C GLY A 133 -5.51 -7.16 8.38
N ALA A 134 -4.40 -7.75 7.90
CA ALA A 134 -4.27 -9.20 7.78
C ALA A 134 -4.60 -9.93 9.10
N GLY A 135 -5.57 -10.84 9.04
CA GLY A 135 -6.07 -11.61 10.19
C GLY A 135 -6.88 -10.79 11.21
N ARG A 136 -7.30 -9.58 10.86
CA ARG A 136 -8.05 -8.66 11.75
C ARG A 136 -9.44 -8.38 11.18
N GLU A 137 -10.34 -7.93 12.05
CA GLU A 137 -11.74 -7.61 11.68
C GLU A 137 -11.84 -6.35 10.82
N TYR A 138 -10.90 -5.42 10.98
CA TYR A 138 -10.86 -4.16 10.25
C TYR A 138 -9.43 -3.68 10.05
N CYS A 139 -9.22 -2.78 9.10
CA CYS A 139 -7.91 -2.19 8.87
C CYS A 139 -7.66 -0.97 9.77
N VAL A 140 -6.41 -0.77 10.15
CA VAL A 140 -5.92 0.43 10.84
C VAL A 140 -4.68 0.95 10.14
N ALA A 141 -4.36 2.24 10.32
CA ALA A 141 -3.23 2.86 9.63
C ALA A 141 -2.31 3.64 10.57
N PHE A 142 -1.01 3.53 10.31
CA PHE A 142 -0.04 4.53 10.70
C PHE A 142 0.18 5.51 9.56
N ILE A 143 0.30 6.80 9.90
CA ILE A 143 0.56 7.87 8.94
C ILE A 143 1.84 8.61 9.33
N ASN A 144 2.71 8.87 8.35
CA ASN A 144 3.70 9.92 8.42
C ASN A 144 3.26 11.10 7.58
N ILE A 145 3.27 12.29 8.18
CA ILE A 145 3.08 13.51 7.41
C ILE A 145 4.32 13.84 6.57
N ASP A 146 4.13 14.54 5.46
CA ASP A 146 5.21 15.21 4.75
C ASP A 146 5.50 16.55 5.43
N LEU A 147 6.67 16.65 6.07
CA LEU A 147 7.06 17.83 6.82
C LEU A 147 7.12 19.10 5.96
N THR A 148 7.45 18.97 4.68
CA THR A 148 7.53 20.13 3.77
C THR A 148 6.14 20.62 3.42
N ALA A 149 5.22 19.72 3.06
CA ALA A 149 3.84 20.08 2.71
C ALA A 149 3.09 20.64 3.92
N VAL A 150 3.18 19.98 5.08
CA VAL A 150 2.52 20.43 6.31
C VAL A 150 3.19 21.69 6.87
N GLY A 151 4.51 21.83 6.76
CA GLY A 151 5.22 23.08 7.11
C GLY A 151 4.74 24.28 6.28
N ASN A 152 4.57 24.11 4.96
CA ASN A 152 3.99 25.14 4.09
C ASN A 152 2.56 25.52 4.50
N TRP A 153 1.75 24.54 4.93
CA TRP A 153 0.42 24.81 5.48
C TRP A 153 0.53 25.60 6.80
N ALA A 154 1.45 25.21 7.69
CA ALA A 154 1.63 25.87 8.98
C ALA A 154 2.02 27.35 8.81
N GLU A 155 2.96 27.65 7.91
CA GLU A 155 3.35 29.02 7.57
C GLU A 155 2.17 29.87 7.08
N ARG A 156 1.36 29.33 6.16
CA ARG A 156 0.19 30.03 5.60
C ARG A 156 -0.92 30.29 6.62
N ASN A 157 -0.98 29.47 7.67
CA ASN A 157 -1.98 29.56 8.73
C ASN A 157 -1.44 30.19 10.03
N ASN A 158 -0.22 30.74 10.01
CA ASN A 158 0.45 31.33 11.18
C ASN A 158 0.59 30.35 12.36
N VAL A 159 0.80 29.06 12.07
CA VAL A 159 1.08 28.03 13.07
C VAL A 159 2.58 27.94 13.25
N ALA A 160 3.06 28.34 14.43
CA ALA A 160 4.46 28.16 14.81
C ALA A 160 4.68 26.70 15.26
N TYR A 161 5.79 26.12 14.83
CA TYR A 161 6.22 24.78 15.24
C TYR A 161 7.75 24.73 15.32
N ALA A 162 8.28 23.87 16.19
CA ALA A 162 9.71 23.67 16.39
C ALA A 162 10.20 22.29 15.91
N SER A 163 9.29 21.35 15.63
CA SER A 163 9.66 19.98 15.27
C SER A 163 8.60 19.28 14.42
N TYR A 164 8.99 18.17 13.80
CA TYR A 164 8.08 17.23 13.13
C TYR A 164 6.95 16.79 14.08
N GLN A 165 7.31 16.41 15.31
CA GLN A 165 6.38 15.89 16.30
C GLN A 165 5.27 16.89 16.66
N GLU A 166 5.59 18.18 16.73
CA GLU A 166 4.59 19.22 17.00
C GLU A 166 3.56 19.35 15.87
N LEU A 167 4.00 19.30 14.61
CA LEU A 167 3.07 19.31 13.47
C LEU A 167 2.30 18.01 13.34
N ALA A 168 2.96 16.86 13.51
CA ALA A 168 2.32 15.55 13.49
C ALA A 168 1.25 15.41 14.58
N GLY A 169 1.45 16.06 15.73
CA GLY A 169 0.51 16.14 16.85
C GLY A 169 -0.55 17.24 16.73
N HIS A 170 -0.53 18.07 15.69
CA HIS A 170 -1.38 19.26 15.63
C HIS A 170 -2.85 18.89 15.27
N PRO A 171 -3.86 19.41 15.99
CA PRO A 171 -5.27 19.03 15.78
C PRO A 171 -5.76 19.23 14.35
N GLU A 172 -5.41 20.35 13.71
CA GLU A 172 -5.79 20.63 12.32
C GLU A 172 -5.10 19.71 11.29
N VAL A 173 -3.91 19.20 11.61
CA VAL A 173 -3.22 18.23 10.77
C VAL A 173 -3.96 16.89 10.87
N TYR A 174 -4.30 16.45 12.08
CA TYR A 174 -5.16 15.28 12.26
C TYR A 174 -6.53 15.43 11.56
N ASN A 175 -7.16 16.61 11.62
CA ASN A 175 -8.43 16.86 10.92
C ASN A 175 -8.28 16.68 9.40
N THR A 176 -7.20 17.20 8.84
CA THR A 176 -6.89 17.10 7.41
C THR A 176 -6.65 15.65 6.99
N ILE A 177 -5.79 14.94 7.73
CA ILE A 177 -5.45 13.53 7.47
C ILE A 177 -6.70 12.64 7.62
N GLN A 178 -7.52 12.88 8.64
CA GLN A 178 -8.80 12.18 8.81
C GLN A 178 -9.71 12.37 7.59
N ALA A 179 -9.88 13.60 7.11
CA ALA A 179 -10.70 13.88 5.94
C ALA A 179 -10.16 13.17 4.67
N HIS A 180 -8.84 13.09 4.50
CA HIS A 180 -8.21 12.35 3.42
C HIS A 180 -8.47 10.85 3.51
N ILE A 181 -8.35 10.26 4.71
CA ILE A 181 -8.64 8.85 4.95
C ILE A 181 -10.11 8.54 4.66
N GLU A 182 -11.04 9.38 5.10
CA GLU A 182 -12.47 9.18 4.86
C GLU A 182 -12.83 9.26 3.36
N GLU A 183 -12.18 10.15 2.60
CA GLU A 183 -12.35 10.20 1.16
C GLU A 183 -11.75 8.97 0.45
N VAL A 184 -10.60 8.49 0.91
CA VAL A 184 -10.03 7.21 0.44
C VAL A 184 -10.96 6.06 0.77
N ASN A 185 -11.54 6.00 1.97
CA ASN A 185 -12.49 4.96 2.36
C ASN A 185 -13.71 4.92 1.43
N LYS A 186 -14.27 6.08 1.06
CA LYS A 186 -15.36 6.14 0.06
C LYS A 186 -14.93 5.56 -1.28
N SER A 187 -13.70 5.84 -1.74
CA SER A 187 -13.16 5.27 -2.97
C SER A 187 -12.92 3.77 -2.85
N VAL A 188 -12.38 3.30 -1.73
CA VAL A 188 -12.09 1.87 -1.47
C VAL A 188 -13.39 1.08 -1.38
N ALA A 189 -14.43 1.63 -0.76
CA ALA A 189 -15.74 0.99 -0.64
C ALA A 189 -16.46 0.73 -1.98
N GLN A 190 -16.05 1.43 -3.05
CA GLN A 190 -16.57 1.20 -4.40
C GLN A 190 -15.90 0.00 -5.10
N ASP A 191 -14.79 -0.51 -4.56
CA ASP A 191 -14.08 -1.65 -5.14
C ASP A 191 -14.67 -2.96 -4.62
N GLU A 192 -15.24 -3.78 -5.51
CA GLU A 192 -15.93 -5.01 -5.14
C GLU A 192 -15.04 -6.02 -4.39
N MET A 193 -13.73 -6.03 -4.65
CA MET A 193 -12.80 -6.99 -4.05
C MET A 193 -12.10 -6.43 -2.81
N LEU A 194 -11.89 -5.12 -2.77
CA LEU A 194 -11.06 -4.47 -1.75
C LEU A 194 -11.85 -3.55 -0.80
N SER A 195 -13.18 -3.55 -0.88
CA SER A 195 -14.05 -2.74 -0.02
C SER A 195 -13.85 -3.00 1.48
N GLY A 196 -13.35 -4.19 1.86
CA GLY A 196 -12.98 -4.55 3.23
C GLY A 196 -11.69 -3.88 3.75
N CYS A 197 -10.87 -3.31 2.86
CA CYS A 197 -9.60 -2.66 3.22
C CYS A 197 -9.77 -1.22 3.76
N GLN A 198 -11.00 -0.78 4.05
CA GLN A 198 -11.24 0.55 4.62
C GLN A 198 -10.52 0.70 5.96
N VAL A 199 -9.83 1.82 6.16
CA VAL A 199 -9.18 2.16 7.42
C VAL A 199 -10.27 2.58 8.40
N HIS A 200 -10.32 1.97 9.58
CA HIS A 200 -11.32 2.29 10.61
C HIS A 200 -10.74 3.18 11.71
N ARG A 201 -9.44 3.04 11.97
CA ARG A 201 -8.73 3.83 12.97
C ARG A 201 -7.33 4.18 12.48
N PHE A 202 -6.82 5.33 12.87
CA PHE A 202 -5.46 5.73 12.54
C PHE A 202 -4.82 6.55 13.65
N LEU A 203 -3.50 6.71 13.52
CA LEU A 203 -2.70 7.69 14.25
C LEU A 203 -1.61 8.25 13.33
N ILE A 204 -1.08 9.41 13.70
CA ILE A 204 0.09 10.00 13.05
C ILE A 204 1.32 9.68 13.92
N LEU A 205 2.34 9.05 13.33
CA LEU A 205 3.57 8.70 14.05
C LEU A 205 4.32 9.97 14.46
N HIS A 206 4.95 9.96 15.63
CA HIS A 206 5.74 11.08 16.16
C HIS A 206 7.13 11.23 15.52
N LYS A 207 7.52 10.28 14.66
CA LYS A 207 8.75 10.32 13.85
C LYS A 207 8.46 9.78 12.46
N GLU A 208 9.24 10.22 11.48
CA GLU A 208 9.28 9.62 10.15
C GLU A 208 9.87 8.20 10.22
N LEU A 209 9.32 7.27 9.46
CA LEU A 209 9.94 5.96 9.29
C LEU A 209 11.31 6.11 8.63
N ASP A 210 12.29 5.32 9.08
CA ASP A 210 13.68 5.49 8.64
C ASP A 210 14.35 4.15 8.23
N ALA A 211 15.28 4.23 7.27
CA ALA A 211 16.02 3.08 6.77
C ALA A 211 17.10 2.60 7.76
N ASP A 212 17.72 3.53 8.49
CA ASP A 212 18.72 3.23 9.53
C ASP A 212 18.07 2.56 10.75
N ASP A 213 16.79 2.85 10.98
CA ASP A 213 15.95 2.13 11.93
C ASP A 213 15.42 0.79 11.38
N GLY A 214 15.69 0.47 10.11
CA GLY A 214 15.26 -0.77 9.48
C GLY A 214 13.76 -0.85 9.18
N GLU A 215 13.03 0.25 9.34
CA GLU A 215 11.59 0.39 9.10
C GLU A 215 11.27 0.50 7.61
N MET A 216 12.25 0.95 6.82
CA MET A 216 12.19 0.97 5.36
C MET A 216 13.51 0.51 4.74
N THR A 217 13.49 0.24 3.43
CA THR A 217 14.71 0.08 2.63
C THR A 217 15.33 1.45 2.33
N ARG A 218 16.60 1.48 1.91
CA ARG A 218 17.25 2.70 1.39
C ARG A 218 16.55 3.31 0.18
N THR A 219 15.76 2.51 -0.54
CA THR A 219 14.89 2.95 -1.63
C THR A 219 13.49 3.38 -1.15
N ARG A 220 13.33 3.64 0.15
CA ARG A 220 12.09 4.06 0.82
C ARG A 220 10.91 3.10 0.65
N LYS A 221 11.18 1.79 0.58
CA LYS A 221 10.11 0.77 0.64
C LYS A 221 9.89 0.36 2.09
N VAL A 222 8.66 0.52 2.59
CA VAL A 222 8.27 0.12 3.95
C VAL A 222 8.50 -1.38 4.19
N ARG A 223 9.08 -1.71 5.36
CA ARG A 223 9.21 -3.07 5.88
C ARG A 223 8.12 -3.31 6.94
N ARG A 224 6.88 -3.47 6.47
CA ARG A 224 5.65 -3.50 7.29
C ARG A 224 5.71 -4.42 8.51
N LYS A 225 6.28 -5.62 8.36
CA LYS A 225 6.47 -6.55 9.48
C LYS A 225 7.29 -5.94 10.62
N ILE A 226 8.40 -5.28 10.29
CA ILE A 226 9.29 -4.64 11.27
C ILE A 226 8.63 -3.41 11.88
N VAL A 227 7.91 -2.61 11.07
CA VAL A 227 7.13 -1.49 11.58
C VAL A 227 6.10 -1.99 12.60
N GLY A 228 5.34 -3.04 12.29
CA GLY A 228 4.37 -3.62 13.21
C GLY A 228 4.99 -4.19 14.48
N GLU A 229 6.18 -4.81 14.39
CA GLU A 229 6.92 -5.33 15.55
C GLU A 229 7.47 -4.21 16.45
N LYS A 230 8.04 -3.16 15.85
CA LYS A 230 8.60 -2.03 16.60
C LYS A 230 7.55 -1.17 17.29
N PHE A 231 6.46 -0.89 16.58
CA PHE A 231 5.35 -0.05 17.05
C PHE A 231 4.16 -0.92 17.51
N ASN A 232 4.44 -2.08 18.10
CA ASN A 232 3.39 -3.03 18.50
C ASN A 232 2.48 -2.44 19.59
N ASP A 233 3.01 -1.63 20.50
CA ASP A 233 2.24 -0.88 21.49
C ASP A 233 1.19 0.04 20.86
N LEU A 234 1.58 0.75 19.79
CA LEU A 234 0.69 1.61 19.01
C LEU A 234 -0.37 0.80 18.26
N LEU A 235 0.03 -0.35 17.68
CA LEU A 235 -0.87 -1.24 16.96
C LEU A 235 -1.91 -1.87 17.91
N GLU A 236 -1.48 -2.30 19.10
CA GLU A 236 -2.37 -2.79 20.15
C GLU A 236 -3.32 -1.70 20.66
N ALA A 237 -2.85 -0.45 20.77
CA ALA A 237 -3.69 0.67 21.16
C ALA A 237 -4.79 0.96 20.12
N LEU A 238 -4.46 0.89 18.83
CA LEU A 238 -5.43 1.02 17.73
C LEU A 238 -6.52 -0.05 17.83
N TYR A 239 -6.15 -1.33 17.90
CA TYR A 239 -7.14 -2.42 18.00
C TYR A 239 -7.85 -2.48 19.36
N GLY A 240 -7.21 -1.97 20.41
CA GLY A 240 -7.72 -1.99 21.78
C GLY A 240 -8.74 -0.89 22.12
N GLY A 241 -9.17 -0.09 21.13
CA GLY A 241 -10.20 0.92 21.36
C GLY A 241 -9.72 2.18 22.09
N LYS A 242 -8.40 2.37 22.28
CA LYS A 242 -7.88 3.57 22.95
C LYS A 242 -8.07 4.81 22.09
N SER A 243 -8.18 5.98 22.72
CA SER A 243 -8.21 7.30 22.08
C SER A 243 -6.84 8.00 22.08
N GLU A 244 -5.92 7.55 22.93
CA GLU A 244 -4.55 8.06 23.00
C GLU A 244 -3.60 6.99 23.55
N ILE A 245 -2.30 7.15 23.29
CA ILE A 245 -1.25 6.28 23.80
C ILE A 245 0.08 7.02 23.99
N TYR A 246 0.69 6.88 25.17
CA TYR A 246 2.08 7.27 25.38
C TYR A 246 3.00 6.17 24.82
N THR A 247 4.02 6.58 24.08
CA THR A 247 5.03 5.69 23.51
C THR A 247 6.43 6.30 23.65
N GLU A 248 7.44 5.44 23.69
CA GLU A 248 8.85 5.81 23.61
C GLU A 248 9.51 4.89 22.57
N THR A 249 9.98 5.48 21.48
CA THR A 249 10.55 4.75 20.34
C THR A 249 12.06 4.98 20.29
N GLU A 250 12.83 3.88 20.21
CA GLU A 250 14.27 3.93 19.95
C GLU A 250 14.52 4.40 18.51
N VAL A 251 15.43 5.36 18.36
CA VAL A 251 15.86 5.90 17.05
C VAL A 251 17.36 5.77 16.88
N THR A 252 17.77 5.50 15.66
CA THR A 252 19.18 5.42 15.24
C THR A 252 19.52 6.68 14.45
N TYR A 253 20.45 7.48 14.97
CA TYR A 253 20.95 8.66 14.27
C TYR A 253 21.92 8.28 13.14
N GLU A 254 22.14 9.18 12.17
CA GLU A 254 23.05 8.95 11.04
C GLU A 254 24.47 8.56 11.45
N ASP A 255 24.92 8.99 12.63
CA ASP A 255 26.23 8.65 13.19
C ASP A 255 26.26 7.30 13.94
N GLY A 256 25.16 6.54 13.89
CA GLY A 256 24.99 5.23 14.51
C GLY A 256 24.69 5.27 16.01
N ARG A 257 24.58 6.46 16.63
CA ARG A 257 24.12 6.55 18.02
C ARG A 257 22.64 6.18 18.11
N LYS A 258 22.27 5.58 19.25
CA LYS A 258 20.87 5.31 19.60
C LYS A 258 20.37 6.38 20.56
N GLY A 259 19.14 6.84 20.36
CA GLY A 259 18.39 7.69 21.27
C GLY A 259 16.95 7.20 21.41
N SER A 260 16.13 7.95 22.13
CA SER A 260 14.68 7.72 22.16
C SER A 260 13.91 9.01 21.86
N ILE A 261 12.78 8.85 21.21
CA ILE A 261 11.78 9.91 21.03
C ILE A 261 10.51 9.43 21.73
N SER A 262 9.91 10.27 22.56
CA SER A 262 8.66 9.95 23.25
C SER A 262 7.56 10.93 22.88
N ALA A 263 6.33 10.41 22.84
CA ALA A 263 5.15 11.17 22.47
C ALA A 263 3.91 10.56 23.10
N THR A 264 2.88 11.40 23.31
CA THR A 264 1.51 10.92 23.45
C THR A 264 0.82 11.12 22.12
N LEU A 265 0.38 10.03 21.50
CA LEU A 265 -0.28 10.04 20.19
C LEU A 265 -1.79 9.99 20.37
N GLU A 266 -2.49 10.84 19.64
CA GLU A 266 -3.94 10.76 19.49
C GLU A 266 -4.30 9.61 18.53
N ILE A 267 -5.36 8.87 18.84
CA ILE A 267 -5.92 7.82 17.99
C ILE A 267 -7.32 8.25 17.59
N ARG A 268 -7.60 8.24 16.29
CA ARG A 268 -8.90 8.65 15.76
C ARG A 268 -9.61 7.52 15.04
N ASP A 269 -10.91 7.45 15.30
CA ASP A 269 -11.85 6.71 14.48
C ASP A 269 -12.15 7.50 13.20
N VAL A 270 -12.31 6.80 12.09
CA VAL A 270 -12.64 7.38 10.79
C VAL A 270 -13.93 6.79 10.25
N ALA A 271 -14.71 7.62 9.55
CA ALA A 271 -15.93 7.13 8.91
C ALA A 271 -15.61 6.08 7.83
N VAL A 272 -16.39 4.99 7.85
CA VAL A 272 -16.38 3.94 6.83
C VAL A 272 -17.73 3.87 6.15
N VAL A 273 -17.73 3.42 4.90
CA VAL A 273 -18.94 3.19 4.12
C VAL A 273 -19.39 1.74 4.35
N PRO A 274 -20.67 1.50 4.70
CA PRO A 274 -21.21 0.16 4.77
C PRO A 274 -21.07 -0.56 3.44
N VAL A 275 -20.43 -1.73 3.46
CA VAL A 275 -20.20 -2.55 2.28
C VAL A 275 -20.89 -3.89 2.49
N ASN A 276 -21.64 -4.34 1.49
CA ASN A 276 -22.17 -5.71 1.50
C ASN A 276 -21.03 -6.62 1.07
N THR A 277 -20.32 -7.20 2.03
CA THR A 277 -19.27 -8.19 1.75
C THR A 277 -19.94 -9.40 1.08
N LYS A 278 -19.92 -9.44 -0.26
CA LYS A 278 -20.20 -10.68 -0.98
C LYS A 278 -18.98 -11.54 -0.76
N VAL A 279 -19.05 -12.42 0.25
CA VAL A 279 -18.08 -13.50 0.41
C VAL A 279 -17.95 -14.15 -0.96
N ALA A 280 -16.73 -14.11 -1.53
CA ALA A 280 -16.44 -14.82 -2.76
C ALA A 280 -16.77 -16.30 -2.49
N ALA A 281 -17.90 -16.75 -3.03
CA ALA A 281 -18.35 -18.12 -2.88
C ALA A 281 -17.32 -19.04 -3.54
N GLU A 282 -17.05 -20.15 -2.84
CA GLU A 282 -16.20 -21.29 -3.25
C GLU A 282 -16.38 -21.71 -4.71
#